data_AF-A0A846Q2L0-F1
#
_entry.id   AF-A0A846Q2L0-F1
#
_cell.length_a   1.000
_cell.length_b   1.000
_cell.length_c   1.000
_cell.angle_alpha   90.00
_cell.angle_beta   90.00
_cell.angle_gamma   90.00
#
_symmetry.space_group_name_H-M   'P 1'
#
loop_
_entity.id
_entity.type
_entity.pdbx_description
1 polymer ?
#
loop_
_entity_poly.entity_id
_entity_poly.type
_entity_poly.pdbx_seq_one_letter_code
_entity_poly.pdbx_strand_id
1 'polypeptide(L)'
;MDTNHANAFNSSSFQDMWEEQWKPGYCLNCHTTGYEPSTGEYAFDGVTCESCHVPYLGKHPPAEMIVNETAAFCGTCHKVSYDEWMKSNHGEIDVKCVSCHEDHPMMLRIPNVINLCSSCHGKEYREFAIGTHANEGLDCTDCHMYRLPDKPRHRGPTSTGHSFTISSGACSQCHGGNIHARFDLMQLQELLHTKTPTNLETQVLDLETKVSKIEKEANNKYEEPMIGILVGLIFGFIAFQVVTRSKATEYYTRVRQAVMKTSLYLSNSRQPIRGNTQEEET
;
A
#
# COMPACT_ATOMS: atom_id res chain seq x y z
N MET A 1 11.79 23.06 -19.77
CA MET A 1 10.72 22.08 -20.05
C MET A 1 10.00 21.87 -18.73
N ASP A 2 8.69 22.09 -18.68
CA ASP A 2 7.89 22.00 -17.46
C ASP A 2 7.31 20.58 -17.38
N THR A 3 8.05 19.66 -16.77
CA THR A 3 7.65 18.25 -16.68
C THR A 3 7.69 17.78 -15.23
N ASN A 4 6.98 16.69 -14.91
CA ASN A 4 6.95 16.17 -13.54
C ASN A 4 8.35 15.74 -13.05
N HIS A 5 9.18 15.17 -13.92
CA HIS A 5 10.57 14.81 -13.58
C HIS A 5 11.44 16.06 -13.38
N ALA A 6 11.35 17.07 -14.25
CA ALA A 6 12.10 18.31 -14.10
C ALA A 6 11.72 19.07 -12.81
N ASN A 7 10.46 18.97 -12.38
CA ASN A 7 9.96 19.56 -11.14
C ASN A 7 10.00 18.61 -9.94
N ALA A 8 10.64 17.44 -10.03
CA ALA A 8 10.63 16.45 -8.96
C ALA A 8 11.17 17.02 -7.63
N PHE A 9 12.20 17.87 -7.69
CA PHE A 9 12.70 18.60 -6.52
C PHE A 9 11.79 19.76 -6.15
N ASN A 10 11.38 20.59 -7.10
CA ASN A 10 10.72 21.87 -6.79
C ASN A 10 9.22 21.75 -6.50
N SER A 11 8.62 20.57 -6.67
CA SER A 11 7.20 20.38 -6.35
C SER A 11 6.94 20.67 -4.87
N SER A 12 5.89 21.46 -4.60
CA SER A 12 5.51 21.82 -3.23
C SER A 12 5.31 20.59 -2.36
N SER A 13 4.71 19.56 -2.94
CA SER A 13 4.42 18.33 -2.22
C SER A 13 5.65 17.53 -1.81
N PHE A 14 6.71 17.54 -2.63
CA PHE A 14 7.99 16.96 -2.22
C PHE A 14 8.66 17.82 -1.16
N GLN A 15 8.72 19.14 -1.37
CA GLN A 15 9.38 20.05 -0.43
C GLN A 15 8.76 19.95 0.96
N ASP A 16 7.43 20.03 1.07
CA ASP A 16 6.70 19.90 2.34
C ASP A 16 7.05 18.60 3.08
N MET A 17 7.07 17.46 2.37
CA MET A 17 7.44 16.16 2.93
C MET A 17 8.90 16.08 3.35
N TRP A 18 9.78 16.62 2.53
CA TRP A 18 11.21 16.55 2.74
C TRP A 18 11.57 17.36 3.97
N GLU A 19 10.94 18.52 4.18
CA GLU A 19 11.04 19.30 5.41
C GLU A 19 10.45 18.56 6.62
N GLU A 20 9.23 18.01 6.52
CA GLU A 20 8.57 17.25 7.59
C GLU A 20 9.42 16.07 8.08
N GLN A 21 10.17 15.43 7.17
CA GLN A 21 11.03 14.30 7.47
C GLN A 21 12.47 14.68 7.85
N TRP A 22 12.75 15.96 8.11
CA TRP A 22 14.08 16.47 8.50
C TRP A 22 15.13 16.36 7.39
N LYS A 23 14.71 16.57 6.15
CA LYS A 23 15.53 16.66 4.94
C LYS A 23 16.50 15.48 4.77
N PRO A 24 16.02 14.22 4.80
CA PRO A 24 16.93 13.09 4.69
C PRO A 24 17.55 13.04 3.29
N GLY A 25 18.87 12.83 3.23
CA GLY A 25 19.62 12.87 1.98
C GLY A 25 19.21 11.78 0.98
N TYR A 26 18.71 10.62 1.44
CA TYR A 26 18.33 9.54 0.52
C TYR A 26 17.18 9.90 -0.44
N CYS A 27 16.39 10.93 -0.12
CA CYS A 27 15.36 11.47 -1.01
C CYS A 27 15.97 12.08 -2.28
N LEU A 28 17.16 12.65 -2.17
CA LEU A 28 17.84 13.34 -3.27
C LEU A 28 18.31 12.36 -4.35
N ASN A 29 18.49 11.07 -4.04
CA ASN A 29 18.80 10.02 -5.04
C ASN A 29 17.80 9.98 -6.21
N CYS A 30 16.56 10.41 -5.99
CA CYS A 30 15.48 10.31 -6.97
C CYS A 30 14.87 11.66 -7.33
N HIS A 31 15.16 12.70 -6.55
CA HIS A 31 14.58 14.03 -6.72
C HIS A 31 15.58 15.06 -7.25
N THR A 32 16.86 14.72 -7.36
CA THR A 32 17.88 15.57 -7.98
C THR A 32 18.70 14.79 -9.01
N THR A 33 19.55 15.50 -9.76
CA THR A 33 20.51 14.87 -10.69
C THR A 33 21.90 14.93 -10.10
N GLY A 34 22.63 13.80 -10.18
CA GLY A 34 24.03 13.72 -9.76
C GLY A 34 24.23 13.79 -8.24
N TYR A 35 23.28 13.28 -7.46
CA TYR A 35 23.39 13.24 -6.00
C TYR A 35 24.50 12.30 -5.52
N GLU A 36 25.36 12.79 -4.63
CA GLU A 36 26.46 12.05 -4.02
C GLU A 36 26.20 11.86 -2.51
N PRO A 37 25.86 10.64 -2.05
CA PRO A 37 25.51 10.39 -0.65
C PRO A 37 26.63 10.70 0.35
N SER A 38 27.91 10.62 -0.06
CA SER A 38 29.05 10.86 0.84
C SER A 38 29.25 12.33 1.19
N THR A 39 28.89 13.26 0.29
CA THR A 39 29.02 14.70 0.49
C THR A 39 27.67 15.38 0.74
N GLY A 40 26.57 14.76 0.31
CA GLY A 40 25.23 15.35 0.33
C GLY A 40 24.98 16.36 -0.81
N GLU A 41 25.93 16.49 -1.74
CA GLU A 41 25.84 17.43 -2.87
C GLU A 41 25.10 16.81 -4.06
N TYR A 42 24.53 17.64 -4.92
CA TYR A 42 23.93 17.25 -6.20
C TYR A 42 24.23 18.30 -7.27
N ALA A 43 24.20 17.92 -8.54
CA ALA A 43 24.53 18.80 -9.66
C ALA A 43 23.36 19.72 -10.04
N PHE A 44 22.14 19.20 -10.06
CA PHE A 44 20.95 19.94 -10.47
C PHE A 44 19.72 19.55 -9.65
N ASP A 45 18.86 20.54 -9.41
CA ASP A 45 17.50 20.31 -8.92
C ASP A 45 16.67 19.55 -9.96
N GLY A 46 15.94 18.53 -9.51
CA GLY A 46 15.06 17.73 -10.36
C GLY A 46 15.79 16.62 -11.12
N VAL A 47 15.00 15.79 -11.80
CA VAL A 47 15.48 14.72 -12.68
C VAL A 47 15.67 15.33 -14.07
N THR A 48 16.93 15.43 -14.49
CA THR A 48 17.33 16.07 -15.74
C THR A 48 17.84 15.03 -16.75
N CYS A 49 18.32 15.48 -17.91
CA CYS A 49 18.75 14.62 -19.01
C CYS A 49 19.72 13.53 -18.55
N GLU A 50 20.70 13.89 -17.71
CA GLU A 50 21.79 13.01 -17.26
C GLU A 50 21.33 11.97 -16.23
N SER A 51 20.09 12.07 -15.74
CA SER A 51 19.49 11.01 -14.92
C SER A 51 19.18 9.76 -15.73
N CYS A 52 18.91 9.90 -17.03
CA CYS A 52 18.54 8.79 -17.92
C CYS A 52 19.48 8.61 -19.11
N HIS A 53 20.13 9.69 -19.54
CA HIS A 53 21.03 9.73 -20.68
C HIS A 53 22.47 9.93 -20.24
N VAL A 54 23.39 9.72 -21.18
CA VAL A 54 24.81 10.06 -21.00
C VAL A 54 25.01 11.57 -20.81
N PRO A 55 26.10 12.00 -20.14
CA PRO A 55 26.39 13.42 -19.92
C PRO A 55 26.40 14.25 -21.19
N TYR A 56 26.00 15.52 -21.08
CA TYR A 56 25.95 16.42 -22.23
C TYR A 56 27.37 16.76 -22.73
N LEU A 57 27.75 16.21 -23.88
CA LEU A 57 29.08 16.41 -24.48
C LEU A 57 29.23 17.74 -25.25
N GLY A 58 28.40 18.74 -24.97
CA GLY A 58 28.51 20.08 -25.57
C GLY A 58 27.87 20.26 -26.95
N LYS A 59 27.22 19.22 -27.49
CA LYS A 59 26.44 19.30 -28.75
C LYS A 59 25.16 18.49 -28.62
N HIS A 60 24.08 18.97 -29.24
CA HIS A 60 22.87 18.17 -29.33
C HIS A 60 23.18 16.87 -30.10
N PRO A 61 22.73 15.72 -29.58
CA PRO A 61 22.90 14.44 -30.26
C PRO A 61 22.31 14.50 -31.69
N PRO A 62 23.04 14.00 -32.71
CA PRO A 62 22.55 13.96 -34.08
C PRO A 62 21.56 12.81 -34.33
N ALA A 63 21.41 11.92 -33.35
CA ALA A 63 20.52 10.76 -33.36
C ALA A 63 19.72 10.71 -32.05
N GLU A 64 18.67 9.89 -32.06
CA GLU A 64 17.85 9.63 -30.89
C GLU A 64 18.71 9.10 -29.73
N MET A 65 18.47 9.65 -28.54
CA MET A 65 19.24 9.28 -27.37
C MET A 65 18.67 8.01 -26.77
N ILE A 66 19.52 7.01 -26.63
CA ILE A 66 19.12 5.72 -26.06
C ILE A 66 19.06 5.85 -24.54
N VAL A 67 17.96 5.40 -23.94
CA VAL A 67 17.83 5.17 -22.50
C VAL A 67 17.86 3.69 -22.21
N ASN A 68 18.17 3.33 -20.97
CA ASN A 68 17.89 1.99 -20.48
C ASN A 68 16.38 1.85 -20.21
N GLU A 69 15.65 1.22 -21.13
CA GLU A 69 14.20 1.04 -21.04
C GLU A 69 13.75 -0.11 -20.13
N THR A 70 14.68 -0.75 -19.41
CA THR A 70 14.30 -1.81 -18.46
C THR A 70 13.43 -1.24 -17.34
N ALA A 71 12.40 -1.98 -16.93
CA ALA A 71 11.57 -1.58 -15.80
C ALA A 71 12.40 -1.37 -14.51
N ALA A 72 13.47 -2.16 -14.34
CA ALA A 72 14.41 -2.02 -13.23
C ALA A 72 15.11 -0.65 -13.19
N PHE A 73 15.39 -0.05 -14.35
CA PHE A 73 15.98 1.29 -14.42
C PHE A 73 15.02 2.34 -13.86
N CYS A 74 13.75 2.32 -14.29
CA CYS A 74 12.70 3.18 -13.73
C CYS A 74 12.48 2.90 -12.22
N GLY A 75 12.60 1.63 -11.82
CA GLY A 75 12.46 1.15 -10.44
C GLY A 75 13.55 1.62 -9.48
N THR A 76 14.66 2.19 -9.97
CA THR A 76 15.67 2.84 -9.11
C THR A 76 15.04 3.97 -8.27
N CYS A 77 14.07 4.68 -8.87
CA CYS A 77 13.31 5.75 -8.24
C CYS A 77 11.87 5.33 -7.92
N HIS A 78 11.16 4.74 -8.89
CA HIS A 78 9.75 4.35 -8.75
C HIS A 78 9.57 2.97 -8.08
N LYS A 79 10.16 2.80 -6.89
CA LYS A 79 10.26 1.51 -6.19
C LYS A 79 8.91 0.83 -5.98
N VAL A 80 7.89 1.57 -5.54
CA VAL A 80 6.56 0.98 -5.27
C VAL A 80 5.90 0.49 -6.55
N SER A 81 5.89 1.31 -7.60
CA SER A 81 5.31 0.93 -8.88
C SER A 81 6.06 -0.25 -9.51
N TYR A 82 7.38 -0.27 -9.37
CA TYR A 82 8.20 -1.40 -9.81
C TYR A 82 7.88 -2.68 -9.04
N ASP A 83 7.79 -2.62 -7.71
CA ASP A 83 7.45 -3.77 -6.86
C ASP A 83 6.03 -4.30 -7.13
N GLU A 84 5.09 -3.42 -7.48
CA GLU A 84 3.74 -3.80 -7.91
C GLU A 84 3.75 -4.43 -9.30
N TRP A 85 4.43 -3.80 -10.26
CA TRP A 85 4.57 -4.29 -11.63
C TRP A 85 5.21 -5.68 -11.67
N MET A 86 6.26 -5.90 -10.88
CA MET A 86 6.94 -7.21 -10.75
C MET A 86 6.01 -8.34 -10.31
N LYS A 87 4.90 -8.02 -9.64
CA LYS A 87 3.90 -9.00 -9.18
C LYS A 87 2.73 -9.16 -10.14
N SER A 88 2.71 -8.41 -11.23
CA SER A 88 1.65 -8.44 -12.23
C SER A 88 1.98 -9.37 -13.38
N ASN A 89 0.95 -9.85 -14.09
CA ASN A 89 1.12 -10.61 -15.32
C ASN A 89 1.90 -9.82 -16.40
N HIS A 90 1.80 -8.47 -16.38
CA HIS A 90 2.60 -7.62 -17.26
C HIS A 90 4.10 -7.69 -16.93
N GLY A 91 4.45 -7.77 -15.65
CA GLY A 91 5.81 -7.99 -15.20
C GLY A 91 6.34 -9.38 -15.53
N GLU A 92 5.50 -10.41 -15.43
CA GLU A 92 5.87 -11.79 -15.78
C GLU A 92 6.31 -11.95 -17.24
N ILE A 93 5.69 -11.21 -18.16
CA ILE A 93 6.03 -11.20 -19.58
C ILE A 93 6.88 -9.99 -20.00
N ASP A 94 7.40 -9.24 -19.02
CA ASP A 94 8.35 -8.14 -19.22
C ASP A 94 7.82 -6.98 -20.10
N VAL A 95 6.53 -6.63 -19.96
CA VAL A 95 5.98 -5.41 -20.57
C VAL A 95 6.61 -4.19 -19.91
N LYS A 96 7.47 -3.49 -20.65
CA LYS A 96 8.25 -2.35 -20.15
C LYS A 96 7.36 -1.18 -19.75
N CYS A 97 7.81 -0.38 -18.79
CA CYS A 97 7.13 0.86 -18.38
C CYS A 97 6.87 1.79 -19.58
N VAL A 98 7.83 1.87 -20.51
CA VAL A 98 7.75 2.70 -21.73
C VAL A 98 6.73 2.19 -22.77
N SER A 99 6.20 0.98 -22.59
CA SER A 99 5.09 0.48 -23.42
C SER A 99 3.80 1.23 -23.12
N CYS A 100 3.66 1.74 -21.89
CA CYS A 100 2.48 2.48 -21.42
C CYS A 100 2.74 3.97 -21.23
N HIS A 101 3.97 4.34 -20.86
CA HIS A 101 4.37 5.72 -20.57
C HIS A 101 5.37 6.24 -21.60
N GLU A 102 5.31 7.52 -21.93
CA GLU A 102 6.41 8.19 -22.62
C GLU A 102 7.47 8.65 -21.61
N ASP A 103 8.74 8.49 -21.93
CA ASP A 103 9.88 9.07 -21.21
C ASP A 103 9.86 10.61 -21.30
N HIS A 104 9.41 11.14 -22.44
CA HIS A 104 9.13 12.56 -22.69
C HIS A 104 7.74 12.67 -23.35
N PRO A 105 6.68 13.24 -22.74
CA PRO A 105 6.61 14.17 -21.60
C PRO A 105 6.16 13.55 -20.27
N MET A 106 6.49 12.27 -19.99
CA MET A 106 6.05 11.56 -18.76
C MET A 106 4.52 11.41 -18.67
N MET A 107 3.88 11.18 -19.81
CA MET A 107 2.44 10.93 -19.94
C MET A 107 2.18 9.50 -20.41
N LEU A 108 0.91 9.12 -20.58
CA LEU A 108 0.59 7.89 -21.29
C LEU A 108 1.01 7.99 -22.75
N ARG A 109 1.58 6.90 -23.27
CA ARG A 109 1.95 6.72 -24.69
C ARG A 109 0.76 6.92 -25.62
N ILE A 110 -0.41 6.45 -25.18
CA ILE A 110 -1.68 6.76 -25.81
C ILE A 110 -2.50 7.56 -24.79
N PRO A 111 -2.84 8.84 -25.04
CA PRO A 111 -3.48 9.75 -24.07
C PRO A 111 -4.89 9.34 -23.61
N ASN A 112 -5.39 8.20 -24.05
CA ASN A 112 -6.68 7.64 -23.68
C ASN A 112 -6.46 6.21 -23.14
N VAL A 113 -6.91 5.98 -21.90
CA VAL A 113 -6.69 4.73 -21.17
C VAL A 113 -7.30 3.53 -21.91
N ILE A 114 -8.53 3.67 -22.40
CA ILE A 114 -9.20 2.61 -23.17
C ILE A 114 -8.39 2.22 -24.41
N ASN A 115 -7.94 3.20 -25.18
CA ASN A 115 -7.15 2.96 -26.39
C ASN A 115 -5.77 2.37 -26.07
N LEU A 116 -5.16 2.79 -24.96
CA LEU A 116 -3.89 2.23 -24.51
C LEU A 116 -4.04 0.74 -24.19
N CYS A 117 -4.98 0.39 -23.32
CA CYS A 117 -5.19 -0.99 -22.89
C CYS A 117 -5.65 -1.88 -24.04
N SER A 118 -6.60 -1.39 -24.87
CA SER A 118 -7.17 -2.15 -25.98
C SER A 118 -6.20 -2.38 -27.15
N SER A 119 -5.06 -1.66 -27.20
CA SER A 119 -4.00 -1.93 -28.18
C SER A 119 -3.45 -3.37 -28.07
N CYS A 120 -3.51 -3.95 -26.87
CA CYS A 120 -3.19 -5.36 -26.61
C CYS A 120 -4.43 -6.17 -26.16
N HIS A 121 -5.32 -5.59 -25.35
CA HIS A 121 -6.53 -6.23 -24.79
C HIS A 121 -7.78 -5.99 -25.63
N GLY A 122 -7.67 -6.16 -26.95
CA GLY A 122 -8.76 -5.83 -27.88
C GLY A 122 -10.01 -6.70 -27.71
N LYS A 123 -9.88 -7.94 -27.21
CA LYS A 123 -11.02 -8.82 -26.95
C LYS A 123 -11.80 -8.35 -25.73
N GLU A 124 -11.10 -8.12 -24.62
CA GLU A 124 -11.68 -7.68 -23.35
C GLU A 124 -12.36 -6.31 -23.51
N TYR A 125 -11.76 -5.41 -24.29
CA TYR A 125 -12.38 -4.12 -24.61
C TYR A 125 -13.74 -4.27 -25.29
N ARG A 126 -13.90 -5.17 -26.26
CA ARG A 126 -15.19 -5.35 -26.97
C ARG A 126 -16.31 -5.80 -26.03
N GLU A 127 -15.97 -6.64 -25.05
CA GLU A 127 -16.92 -7.10 -24.03
C GLU A 127 -17.23 -5.98 -23.02
N PHE A 128 -16.21 -5.23 -22.60
CA PHE A 128 -16.36 -4.11 -21.67
C PHE A 128 -17.19 -2.97 -22.26
N ALA A 129 -16.94 -2.60 -23.52
CA ALA A 129 -17.51 -1.43 -24.19
C ALA A 129 -19.04 -1.44 -24.31
N ILE A 130 -19.66 -2.61 -24.25
CA ILE A 130 -21.12 -2.77 -24.26
C ILE A 130 -21.73 -2.94 -22.86
N GLY A 131 -20.88 -2.97 -21.83
CA GLY A 131 -21.27 -3.17 -20.45
C GLY A 131 -21.77 -1.90 -19.76
N THR A 132 -22.48 -2.07 -18.64
CA THR A 132 -23.01 -0.96 -17.85
C THR A 132 -21.92 -0.06 -17.29
N HIS A 133 -20.79 -0.62 -16.82
CA HIS A 133 -19.68 0.20 -16.29
C HIS A 133 -19.09 1.13 -17.36
N ALA A 134 -18.94 0.66 -18.61
CA ALA A 134 -18.49 1.51 -19.72
C ALA A 134 -19.52 2.59 -20.07
N ASN A 135 -20.82 2.27 -20.04
CA ASN A 135 -21.89 3.24 -20.28
C ASN A 135 -21.95 4.34 -19.22
N GLU A 136 -21.56 4.04 -17.98
CA GLU A 136 -21.43 5.01 -16.90
C GLU A 136 -20.10 5.80 -16.95
N GLY A 137 -19.29 5.59 -18.00
CA GLY A 137 -18.05 6.33 -18.23
C GLY A 137 -16.86 5.86 -17.41
N LEU A 138 -16.90 4.62 -16.88
CA LEU A 138 -15.74 4.02 -16.23
C LEU A 138 -14.77 3.43 -17.26
N ASP A 139 -13.49 3.47 -16.92
CA ASP A 139 -12.38 2.97 -17.70
C ASP A 139 -11.70 1.77 -17.01
N CYS A 140 -10.77 1.12 -17.72
CA CYS A 140 -10.04 -0.05 -17.22
C CYS A 140 -9.36 0.21 -15.87
N THR A 141 -8.81 1.41 -15.69
CA THR A 141 -8.01 1.79 -14.52
C THR A 141 -8.83 2.01 -13.26
N ASP A 142 -10.14 2.25 -13.37
CA ASP A 142 -11.01 2.47 -12.21
C ASP A 142 -11.10 1.22 -11.33
N CYS A 143 -10.97 0.05 -11.94
CA CYS A 143 -10.96 -1.24 -11.25
C CYS A 143 -9.59 -1.90 -11.23
N HIS A 144 -8.92 -2.00 -12.39
CA HIS A 144 -7.67 -2.75 -12.51
C HIS A 144 -6.47 -2.03 -11.91
N MET A 145 -6.48 -0.69 -11.90
CA MET A 145 -5.43 0.13 -11.28
C MET A 145 -5.98 0.96 -10.11
N TYR A 146 -7.01 0.41 -9.44
CA TYR A 146 -7.64 1.07 -8.30
C TYR A 146 -6.63 1.35 -7.20
N ARG A 147 -6.75 2.53 -6.59
CA ARG A 147 -5.93 2.98 -5.46
C ARG A 147 -6.84 3.44 -4.34
N LEU A 148 -6.52 3.06 -3.11
CA LEU A 148 -7.26 3.54 -1.95
C LEU A 148 -7.12 5.08 -1.82
N PRO A 149 -8.23 5.82 -1.71
CA PRO A 149 -8.21 7.28 -1.67
C PRO A 149 -7.55 7.88 -0.41
N ASP A 150 -7.47 7.14 0.70
CA ASP A 150 -7.16 7.69 2.04
C ASP A 150 -5.68 7.75 2.44
N LYS A 151 -4.73 7.47 1.55
CA LYS A 151 -3.32 7.77 1.84
C LYS A 151 -2.88 8.99 1.04
N PRO A 152 -2.45 10.09 1.71
CA PRO A 152 -1.83 11.20 1.01
C PRO A 152 -0.74 10.65 0.09
N ARG A 153 -0.77 11.04 -1.18
CA ARG A 153 0.22 10.66 -2.22
C ARG A 153 1.66 11.07 -1.86
N HIS A 154 1.78 11.81 -0.76
CA HIS A 154 2.97 12.41 -0.19
C HIS A 154 3.22 11.90 1.23
N ARG A 155 2.90 10.64 1.55
CA ARG A 155 3.30 10.03 2.84
C ARG A 155 3.72 8.58 2.63
N GLY A 156 4.95 8.42 2.15
CA GLY A 156 5.60 7.12 2.00
C GLY A 156 5.05 6.28 0.85
N PRO A 157 5.44 4.99 0.78
CA PRO A 157 5.07 4.11 -0.32
C PRO A 157 3.57 3.79 -0.28
N THR A 158 2.78 4.54 -1.03
CA THR A 158 1.35 4.26 -1.28
C THR A 158 1.20 3.44 -2.54
N SER A 159 0.26 2.50 -2.53
CA SER A 159 -0.03 1.68 -3.72
C SER A 159 -0.32 2.55 -4.94
N THR A 160 0.23 2.17 -6.10
CA THR A 160 0.12 2.92 -7.34
C THR A 160 -0.80 2.24 -8.36
N GLY A 161 -1.35 1.07 -8.03
CA GLY A 161 -2.25 0.31 -8.90
C GLY A 161 -1.54 -0.51 -9.99
N HIS A 162 -0.20 -0.56 -9.98
CA HIS A 162 0.58 -1.22 -11.04
C HIS A 162 0.68 -2.74 -10.87
N SER A 163 -0.05 -3.33 -9.92
CA SER A 163 -0.21 -4.78 -9.83
C SER A 163 -1.30 -5.29 -10.78
N PHE A 164 -2.16 -4.40 -11.29
CA PHE A 164 -3.31 -4.72 -12.15
C PHE A 164 -4.34 -5.66 -11.52
N THR A 165 -4.22 -5.90 -10.20
CA THR A 165 -5.09 -6.78 -9.43
C THR A 165 -6.33 -6.04 -8.94
N ILE A 166 -7.51 -6.61 -9.18
CA ILE A 166 -8.77 -6.05 -8.65
C ILE A 166 -8.96 -6.54 -7.22
N SER A 167 -9.03 -5.62 -6.28
CA SER A 167 -9.48 -5.91 -4.91
C SER A 167 -10.96 -5.57 -4.75
N SER A 168 -11.63 -6.17 -3.76
CA SER A 168 -13.03 -5.85 -3.44
C SER A 168 -13.24 -4.36 -3.14
N GLY A 169 -12.19 -3.67 -2.65
CA GLY A 169 -12.21 -2.23 -2.41
C GLY A 169 -12.49 -1.39 -3.66
N ALA A 170 -12.11 -1.86 -4.85
CA ALA A 170 -12.42 -1.16 -6.11
C ALA A 170 -13.93 -1.09 -6.36
N CYS A 171 -14.66 -2.16 -6.02
CA CYS A 171 -16.11 -2.22 -6.17
C CYS A 171 -16.81 -1.44 -5.05
N SER A 172 -16.34 -1.61 -3.81
CA SER A 172 -16.99 -1.04 -2.62
C SER A 172 -17.00 0.48 -2.61
N GLN A 173 -16.08 1.14 -3.34
CA GLN A 173 -16.04 2.59 -3.44
C GLN A 173 -17.32 3.19 -4.06
N CYS A 174 -17.94 2.50 -5.01
CA CYS A 174 -19.18 2.95 -5.67
C CYS A 174 -20.40 2.15 -5.20
N HIS A 175 -20.23 0.85 -4.92
CA HIS A 175 -21.35 -0.03 -4.57
C HIS A 175 -21.59 -0.17 -3.05
N GLY A 176 -20.68 0.34 -2.22
CA GLY A 176 -20.75 0.19 -0.76
C GLY A 176 -20.81 -1.29 -0.35
N GLY A 177 -21.70 -1.61 0.59
CA GLY A 177 -21.96 -3.00 1.03
C GLY A 177 -22.95 -3.78 0.16
N ASN A 178 -23.49 -3.17 -0.90
CA ASN A 178 -24.63 -3.74 -1.65
C ASN A 178 -24.20 -4.51 -2.91
N ILE A 179 -22.91 -4.82 -3.05
CA ILE A 179 -22.35 -5.52 -4.22
C ILE A 179 -23.07 -6.85 -4.47
N HIS A 180 -23.43 -7.58 -3.41
CA HIS A 180 -24.16 -8.86 -3.51
C HIS A 180 -25.68 -8.69 -3.60
N ALA A 181 -26.25 -7.64 -3.02
CA ALA A 181 -27.70 -7.41 -3.01
C ALA A 181 -28.29 -7.05 -4.39
N ARG A 182 -27.50 -6.43 -5.27
CA ARG A 182 -27.98 -6.02 -6.61
C ARG A 182 -28.24 -7.21 -7.54
N PHE A 183 -27.49 -8.30 -7.37
CA PHE A 183 -27.70 -9.55 -8.10
C PHE A 183 -29.03 -10.20 -7.72
N ASP A 184 -29.35 -10.20 -6.41
CA ASP A 184 -30.62 -10.73 -5.90
C ASP A 184 -31.81 -9.91 -6.43
N LEU A 185 -31.66 -8.59 -6.52
CA LEU A 185 -32.68 -7.69 -7.07
C LEU A 185 -32.90 -7.91 -8.58
N MET A 186 -31.85 -8.11 -9.38
CA MET A 186 -31.99 -8.39 -10.81
C MET A 186 -32.70 -9.73 -11.06
N GLN A 187 -32.36 -10.78 -10.29
CA GLN A 187 -33.07 -12.05 -10.37
C GLN A 187 -34.54 -11.92 -9.95
N LEU A 188 -34.83 -11.16 -8.89
CA LEU A 188 -36.21 -10.89 -8.49
C LEU A 188 -36.98 -10.17 -9.61
N GLN A 189 -36.35 -9.20 -10.27
CA GLN A 189 -36.97 -8.41 -11.32
C GLN A 189 -37.25 -9.24 -12.58
N GLU A 190 -36.38 -10.19 -12.94
CA GLU A 190 -36.64 -11.16 -14.02
C GLU A 190 -37.79 -12.13 -13.67
N LEU A 191 -37.85 -12.58 -12.41
CA LEU A 191 -38.96 -13.41 -11.91
C LEU A 191 -40.30 -12.67 -11.86
N LEU A 192 -40.27 -11.34 -11.70
CA LEU A 192 -41.47 -10.49 -11.72
C LEU A 192 -41.97 -10.22 -13.15
N HIS A 193 -41.07 -10.06 -14.13
CA HIS A 193 -41.45 -9.86 -15.53
C HIS A 193 -42.02 -11.13 -16.19
N THR A 194 -41.67 -12.32 -15.70
CA THR A 194 -42.15 -13.61 -16.24
C THR A 194 -43.47 -14.09 -15.62
N LYS A 195 -43.96 -13.44 -14.56
CA LYS A 195 -45.27 -13.74 -13.94
C LYS A 195 -46.35 -12.77 -14.44
N THR A 196 -47.36 -13.30 -15.11
CA THR A 196 -48.58 -12.55 -15.49
C THR A 196 -49.33 -12.01 -14.27
N PRO A 197 -50.04 -10.86 -14.39
CA PRO A 197 -50.57 -10.08 -13.27
C PRO A 197 -51.89 -10.66 -12.74
N THR A 198 -51.88 -11.93 -12.34
CA THR A 198 -52.98 -12.53 -11.59
C THR A 198 -52.41 -13.06 -10.28
N ASN A 199 -52.76 -12.39 -9.18
CA ASN A 199 -52.25 -12.54 -7.80
C ASN A 199 -50.91 -11.86 -7.46
N LEU A 200 -50.50 -10.80 -8.17
CA LEU A 200 -49.26 -10.08 -7.80
C LEU A 200 -49.39 -9.34 -6.45
N GLU A 201 -50.51 -8.65 -6.21
CA GLU A 201 -50.77 -7.94 -4.93
C GLU A 201 -50.82 -8.91 -3.73
N THR A 202 -51.50 -10.05 -3.88
CA THR A 202 -51.61 -11.06 -2.83
C THR A 202 -50.26 -11.71 -2.50
N GLN A 203 -49.41 -11.90 -3.53
CA GLN A 203 -48.06 -12.44 -3.36
C GLN A 203 -47.11 -11.41 -2.75
N VAL A 204 -47.20 -10.14 -3.14
CA VAL A 204 -46.40 -9.05 -2.55
C VAL A 204 -46.74 -8.89 -1.07
N LEU A 205 -48.03 -8.91 -0.70
CA LEU A 205 -48.46 -8.80 0.69
C LEU A 205 -47.99 -10.00 1.55
N ASP A 206 -48.00 -11.22 1.00
CA ASP A 206 -47.47 -12.41 1.66
C ASP A 206 -45.94 -12.35 1.82
N LEU A 207 -45.22 -11.86 0.81
CA LEU A 207 -43.78 -11.65 0.85
C LEU A 207 -43.38 -10.57 1.88
N GLU A 208 -44.07 -9.44 1.92
CA GLU A 208 -43.85 -8.38 2.92
C GLU A 208 -44.09 -8.90 4.34
N THR A 209 -45.13 -9.72 4.53
CA THR A 209 -45.42 -10.34 5.83
C THR A 209 -44.32 -11.32 6.25
N LYS A 210 -43.78 -12.10 5.30
CA LYS A 210 -42.66 -13.03 5.55
C LYS A 210 -41.36 -12.29 5.85
N VAL A 211 -41.05 -11.22 5.12
CA VAL A 211 -39.87 -10.37 5.39
C VAL A 211 -39.98 -9.74 6.78
N SER A 212 -41.14 -9.17 7.14
CA SER A 212 -41.35 -8.60 8.48
C SER A 212 -41.18 -9.62 9.61
N LYS A 213 -41.59 -10.87 9.37
CA LYS A 213 -41.39 -11.97 10.33
C LYS A 213 -39.91 -12.35 10.44
N ILE A 214 -39.20 -12.47 9.33
CA ILE A 214 -37.76 -12.78 9.31
C ILE A 214 -36.95 -11.65 9.97
N GLU A 215 -37.30 -10.38 9.74
CA GLU A 215 -36.67 -9.24 10.40
C GLU A 215 -36.88 -9.26 11.92
N LYS A 216 -38.08 -9.59 12.38
CA LYS A 216 -38.37 -9.79 13.82
C LYS A 216 -37.59 -10.97 14.40
N GLU A 217 -37.47 -12.07 13.68
CA GLU A 217 -36.71 -13.25 14.11
C GLU A 217 -35.20 -12.98 14.12
N ALA A 218 -34.68 -12.21 13.15
CA ALA A 218 -33.30 -11.73 13.12
C ALA A 218 -33.01 -10.77 14.28
N ASN A 219 -33.94 -9.86 14.59
CA ASN A 219 -33.82 -8.96 15.74
C ASN A 219 -33.97 -9.67 17.10
N ASN A 220 -34.67 -10.80 17.17
CA ASN A 220 -34.74 -11.62 18.38
C ASN A 220 -33.49 -12.49 18.59
N LYS A 221 -32.61 -12.61 17.59
CA LYS A 221 -31.39 -13.43 17.67
C LYS A 221 -30.20 -12.69 18.29
N TYR A 222 -30.35 -11.41 18.68
CA TYR A 222 -29.33 -10.61 19.35
C TYR A 222 -29.07 -10.98 20.83
N GLU A 223 -29.67 -12.04 21.36
CA GLU A 223 -29.27 -12.58 22.67
C GLU A 223 -28.07 -13.56 22.61
N GLU A 224 -27.66 -14.05 21.43
CA GLU A 224 -26.50 -14.96 21.32
C GLU A 224 -25.08 -14.33 21.23
N PRO A 225 -24.83 -13.08 20.78
CA PRO A 225 -23.47 -12.54 20.77
C PRO A 225 -22.94 -12.15 22.16
N MET A 226 -23.81 -12.06 23.18
CA MET A 226 -23.41 -11.71 24.55
C MET A 226 -22.50 -12.76 25.18
N ILE A 227 -22.67 -14.05 24.84
CA ILE A 227 -21.81 -15.12 25.35
C ILE A 227 -20.40 -15.01 24.74
N GLY A 228 -20.28 -14.70 23.45
CA GLY A 228 -18.99 -14.53 22.78
C GLY A 228 -18.17 -13.36 23.34
N ILE A 229 -18.83 -12.24 23.63
CA ILE A 229 -18.19 -11.06 24.25
C ILE A 229 -17.77 -11.37 25.69
N LEU A 230 -18.62 -12.02 26.50
CA LEU A 230 -18.29 -12.43 27.87
C LEU A 230 -17.13 -13.42 27.91
N VAL A 231 -17.13 -14.44 27.04
CA VAL A 231 -16.05 -15.42 26.93
C VAL A 231 -14.76 -14.74 26.48
N GLY A 232 -14.81 -13.86 25.47
CA GLY A 232 -13.66 -13.10 25.00
C GLY A 232 -13.04 -12.20 26.07
N LEU A 233 -13.86 -11.52 26.88
CA LEU A 233 -13.40 -10.69 27.99
C LEU A 233 -12.76 -11.52 29.11
N ILE A 234 -13.31 -12.70 29.43
CA ILE A 234 -12.74 -13.60 30.44
C ILE A 234 -11.38 -14.15 29.97
N PHE A 235 -11.28 -14.63 28.74
CA PHE A 235 -10.02 -15.13 28.18
C PHE A 235 -8.97 -14.01 28.07
N GLY A 236 -9.37 -12.81 27.65
CA GLY A 236 -8.49 -11.63 27.61
C GLY A 236 -7.95 -11.24 28.99
N PHE A 237 -8.79 -11.28 30.03
CA PHE A 237 -8.38 -10.99 31.39
C PHE A 237 -7.41 -12.05 31.96
N ILE A 238 -7.64 -13.33 31.69
CA ILE A 238 -6.74 -14.42 32.11
C ILE A 238 -5.38 -14.28 31.43
N ALA A 239 -5.35 -14.04 30.12
CA ALA A 239 -4.10 -13.82 29.38
C ALA A 239 -3.33 -12.60 29.91
N PHE A 240 -4.02 -11.50 30.20
CA PHE A 240 -3.43 -10.31 30.81
C PHE A 240 -2.82 -10.61 32.20
N GLN A 241 -3.51 -11.37 33.05
CA GLN A 241 -3.00 -11.79 34.36
C GLN A 241 -1.75 -12.70 34.24
N VAL A 242 -1.72 -13.62 33.27
CA VAL A 242 -0.55 -14.48 33.02
C VAL A 242 0.64 -13.68 32.49
N VAL A 243 0.42 -12.74 31.57
CA VAL A 243 1.48 -11.87 31.03
C VAL A 243 2.01 -10.90 32.10
N THR A 244 1.14 -10.32 32.92
CA THR A 244 1.59 -9.41 34.00
C THR A 244 2.31 -10.17 35.11
N ARG A 245 1.85 -11.37 35.47
CA ARG A 245 2.57 -12.24 36.42
C ARG A 245 3.91 -12.70 35.87
N SER A 246 4.00 -13.11 34.61
CA SER A 246 5.27 -13.51 34.00
C SER A 246 6.26 -12.34 33.90
N LYS A 247 5.80 -11.15 33.52
CA LYS A 247 6.64 -9.92 33.56
C LYS A 247 7.08 -9.57 34.98
N ALA A 248 6.22 -9.74 35.98
CA ALA A 248 6.59 -9.55 37.38
C ALA A 248 7.65 -10.58 37.81
N THR A 249 7.50 -11.85 37.47
CA THR A 249 8.50 -12.90 37.76
C THR A 249 9.84 -12.63 37.08
N GLU A 250 9.82 -12.16 35.83
CA GLU A 250 11.03 -11.78 35.11
C GLU A 250 11.73 -10.57 35.76
N TYR A 251 10.94 -9.55 36.16
CA TYR A 251 11.43 -8.40 36.91
C TYR A 251 12.08 -8.82 38.24
N TYR A 252 11.40 -9.64 39.06
CA TYR A 252 11.94 -10.12 40.34
C TYR A 252 13.21 -10.96 40.16
N THR A 253 13.29 -11.77 39.09
CA THR A 253 14.50 -12.53 38.76
C THR A 253 15.67 -11.61 38.42
N ARG A 254 15.44 -10.58 37.59
CA ARG A 254 16.47 -9.58 37.24
C ARG A 254 16.95 -8.79 38.46
N VAL A 255 16.02 -8.37 39.33
CA VAL A 255 16.36 -7.68 40.58
C VAL A 255 17.18 -8.59 41.50
N ARG A 256 16.79 -9.86 41.66
CA ARG A 256 17.53 -10.83 42.49
C ARG A 256 18.93 -11.11 41.94
N GLN A 257 19.08 -11.23 40.63
CA GLN A 257 20.39 -11.38 39.99
C GLN A 257 21.27 -10.14 40.17
N ALA A 258 20.68 -8.93 40.07
CA ALA A 258 21.39 -7.69 40.33
C ALA A 258 21.87 -7.61 41.80
N VAL A 259 21.00 -7.94 42.76
CA VAL A 259 21.35 -7.97 44.19
C VAL A 259 22.44 -9.01 44.49
N MET A 260 22.37 -10.21 43.89
CA MET A 260 23.43 -11.22 44.04
C MET A 260 24.77 -10.75 43.48
N LYS A 261 24.79 -10.12 42.30
CA LYS A 261 26.02 -9.56 41.71
C LYS A 261 26.62 -8.47 42.60
N THR A 262 25.79 -7.58 43.13
CA THR A 262 26.24 -6.53 44.06
C THR A 262 26.77 -7.13 45.37
N SER A 263 26.11 -8.16 45.90
CA SER A 263 26.55 -8.85 47.12
C SER A 263 27.86 -9.63 46.92
N LEU A 264 28.08 -10.23 45.74
CA LEU A 264 29.33 -10.88 45.36
C LEU A 264 30.47 -9.87 45.19
N TYR A 265 30.19 -8.72 44.58
CA TYR A 265 31.15 -7.63 44.42
C TYR A 265 31.60 -7.08 45.79
N LEU A 266 30.65 -6.84 46.70
CA LEU A 266 30.93 -6.35 48.06
C LEU A 266 31.62 -7.40 48.95
N SER A 267 31.41 -8.69 48.69
CA SER A 267 32.10 -9.80 49.36
C SER A 267 33.56 -9.92 48.91
N ASN A 268 33.82 -9.80 47.60
CA ASN A 268 35.18 -9.82 47.04
C ASN A 268 36.00 -8.57 47.41
N SER A 269 35.36 -7.41 47.60
CA SER A 269 36.05 -6.20 48.04
C SER A 269 36.40 -6.15 49.53
N ARG A 270 36.05 -7.19 50.31
CA ARG A 270 36.36 -7.31 51.75
C ARG A 270 37.44 -8.36 52.08
N GLN A 271 38.17 -8.88 51.09
CA GLN A 271 39.35 -9.69 51.40
C GLN A 271 40.49 -8.80 51.90
N PRO A 272 41.14 -9.11 53.05
CA PRO A 272 42.17 -8.26 53.61
C PRO A 272 43.43 -8.29 52.74
N ILE A 273 43.99 -7.10 52.47
CA ILE A 273 45.27 -6.91 51.80
C ILE A 273 46.35 -7.62 52.63
N ARG A 274 46.87 -8.75 52.14
CA ARG A 274 48.14 -9.31 52.61
C ARG A 274 49.25 -8.39 52.10
N GLY A 275 49.77 -7.55 52.98
CA GLY A 275 51.00 -6.80 52.73
C GLY A 275 52.15 -7.77 52.51
N ASN A 276 52.79 -7.68 51.34
CA ASN A 276 54.04 -8.36 51.05
C ASN A 276 55.13 -7.29 51.04
N THR A 277 55.97 -7.29 52.08
CA THR A 277 57.24 -6.59 52.10
C THR A 277 58.25 -7.43 51.32
N GLN A 278 58.74 -6.93 50.18
CA GLN A 278 60.02 -7.29 49.59
C GLN A 278 60.84 -6.00 49.61
N GLU A 279 61.93 -5.95 50.38
CA GLU A 279 63.29 -6.28 49.93
C GLU A 279 63.66 -5.51 48.67
N GLU A 280 64.35 -4.38 48.89
CA GLU A 280 65.14 -3.70 47.87
C GLU A 280 66.57 -3.67 48.41
N GLU A 281 67.46 -4.37 47.71
CA GLU A 281 68.91 -4.33 47.88
C GLU A 281 69.41 -2.88 47.71
N THR A 282 70.13 -2.36 48.70
CA THR A 282 71.47 -1.75 48.56
C THR A 282 72.07 -1.45 49.93
#